data_AF-A0A7V5GZI7-F1
#
_entry.id   AF-A0A7V5GZI7-F1
#
_cell.length_a   1.000
_cell.length_b   1.000
_cell.length_c   1.000
_cell.angle_alpha   90.00
_cell.angle_beta   90.00
_cell.angle_gamma   90.00
#
_symmetry.space_group_name_H-M   'P 1'
#
loop_
_entity.id
_entity.type
_entity.pdbx_description
1 polymer ?
#
loop_
_entity_poly.entity_id
_entity_poly.type
_entity_poly.pdbx_seq_one_letter_code
_entity_poly.pdbx_strand_id
1 'polypeptide(L)'
;MDKDFVLKYLDIEHLRDNQELLEIAEISGIEVVKTLLKNHESMRVLYIPTLKRNKDLMMTVIRENMHKYSVSQLARLTGLTRKRVLEFIKMIEGEKQ
;
A
#
# COMPACT_ATOMS: atom_id res chain seq x y z
N MET A 1 1.66 10.85 4.72
CA MET A 1 1.96 9.43 4.45
C MET A 1 3.46 9.32 4.38
N ASP A 2 4.03 8.29 4.99
CA ASP A 2 5.42 7.92 4.84
C ASP A 2 5.51 6.91 3.67
N LYS A 3 5.98 7.38 2.51
CA LYS A 3 6.04 6.56 1.28
C LYS A 3 7.05 5.43 1.43
N ASP A 4 8.22 5.72 1.99
CA ASP A 4 9.29 4.73 2.16
C ASP A 4 8.85 3.63 3.12
N PHE A 5 8.06 3.98 4.14
CA PHE A 5 7.44 2.99 5.02
C PHE A 5 6.47 2.08 4.26
N VAL A 6 5.55 2.65 3.47
CA VAL A 6 4.53 1.89 2.73
C VAL A 6 5.15 1.01 1.64
N LEU A 7 6.09 1.55 0.85
CA LEU A 7 6.68 0.87 -0.29
C LEU A 7 7.52 -0.36 0.08
N LYS A 8 7.97 -0.47 1.34
CA LYS A 8 8.61 -1.70 1.86
C LYS A 8 7.71 -2.92 1.76
N TYR A 9 6.40 -2.71 1.77
CA TYR A 9 5.39 -3.78 1.70
C TYR A 9 4.83 -3.98 0.29
N LEU A 10 5.26 -3.16 -0.69
CA LEU A 10 4.81 -3.31 -2.07
C LEU A 10 5.46 -4.54 -2.70
N ASP A 11 4.62 -5.36 -3.31
CA ASP A 11 4.97 -6.60 -4.00
C ASP A 11 4.03 -6.80 -5.20
N ILE A 12 4.38 -7.73 -6.10
CA ILE A 12 3.68 -8.01 -7.37
C ILE A 12 2.19 -8.27 -7.16
N GLU A 13 1.79 -8.99 -6.10
CA GLU A 13 0.38 -9.27 -5.80
C GLU A 13 -0.46 -8.01 -5.64
N HIS A 14 0.15 -6.92 -5.16
CA HIS A 14 -0.52 -5.64 -4.97
C HIS A 14 -0.73 -4.88 -6.28
N LEU A 15 -0.10 -5.31 -7.38
CA LEU A 15 -0.18 -4.68 -8.70
C LEU A 15 -1.23 -5.34 -9.60
N ARG A 16 -1.89 -6.41 -9.16
CA ARG A 16 -2.82 -7.21 -9.98
C ARG A 16 -3.92 -6.42 -10.69
N ASP A 17 -4.37 -5.33 -10.08
CA ASP A 17 -5.44 -4.48 -10.61
C ASP A 17 -4.91 -3.30 -11.46
N ASN A 18 -3.59 -3.23 -11.69
CA ASN A 18 -2.93 -2.21 -12.52
C ASN A 18 -1.96 -2.88 -13.50
N GLN A 19 -2.46 -3.17 -14.70
CA GLN A 19 -1.71 -3.90 -15.73
C GLN A 19 -0.42 -3.19 -16.13
N GLU A 20 -0.41 -1.85 -16.16
CA GLU A 20 0.76 -1.06 -16.55
C GLU A 20 1.91 -1.19 -15.54
N LEU A 21 1.61 -1.13 -14.24
CA LEU A 21 2.62 -1.34 -13.20
C LEU A 21 3.05 -2.79 -13.13
N LEU A 22 2.14 -3.73 -13.38
CA LEU A 22 2.46 -5.15 -13.43
C LEU A 22 3.45 -5.44 -14.57
N GLU A 23 3.20 -4.91 -15.77
CA GLU A 23 4.10 -5.04 -16.93
C GLU A 23 5.49 -4.45 -16.63
N ILE A 24 5.54 -3.26 -16.01
CA ILE A 24 6.83 -2.66 -15.58
C ILE A 24 7.54 -3.55 -14.55
N ALA A 25 6.80 -4.13 -13.59
CA ALA A 25 7.36 -5.02 -12.60
C ALA A 25 7.91 -6.32 -13.22
N GLU A 26 7.22 -6.87 -14.22
CA GLU A 26 7.64 -8.09 -14.92
C GLU A 26 8.87 -7.86 -15.80
N ILE A 27 8.96 -6.73 -16.48
CA ILE A 27 10.09 -6.40 -17.38
C ILE A 27 11.31 -5.92 -16.60
N SER A 28 11.08 -5.02 -15.62
CA SER A 28 12.14 -4.21 -15.00
C SER A 28 12.33 -4.48 -13.51
N GLY A 29 11.47 -5.29 -12.90
CA GLY A 29 11.50 -5.62 -11.48
C GLY A 29 10.71 -4.66 -10.58
N ILE A 30 10.25 -5.19 -9.43
CA ILE A 30 9.42 -4.46 -8.46
C ILE A 30 10.13 -3.21 -7.88
N GLU A 31 11.46 -3.21 -7.79
CA GLU A 31 12.23 -2.07 -7.27
C GLU A 31 12.16 -0.84 -8.19
N VAL A 32 12.01 -1.05 -9.50
CA VAL A 32 11.77 0.05 -10.46
C VAL A 32 10.40 0.64 -10.21
N VAL A 33 9.38 -0.19 -9.99
CA VAL A 33 8.03 0.27 -9.64
C VAL A 33 8.04 1.05 -8.31
N LYS A 34 8.72 0.56 -7.27
CA LYS A 34 8.88 1.29 -6.00
C LYS A 34 9.54 2.64 -6.22
N THR A 35 10.58 2.71 -7.04
CA THR A 35 11.28 3.95 -7.38
C THR A 35 10.36 4.94 -8.12
N LEU A 36 9.57 4.45 -9.08
CA LEU A 36 8.59 5.26 -9.80
C LEU A 36 7.53 5.84 -8.85
N LEU A 37 6.95 5.00 -7.99
CA LEU A 37 5.89 5.40 -7.05
C LEU A 37 6.41 6.32 -5.93
N LYS A 38 7.68 6.18 -5.55
CA LYS A 38 8.36 7.08 -4.61
C LYS A 38 8.42 8.50 -5.17
N ASN A 39 8.87 8.63 -6.42
CA ASN A 39 9.10 9.93 -7.09
C ASN A 39 7.82 10.53 -7.70
N HIS A 40 6.85 9.69 -8.07
CA HIS A 40 5.60 10.11 -8.69
C HIS A 40 4.42 9.47 -7.94
N GLU A 41 3.84 10.22 -6.99
CA GLU A 41 2.74 9.76 -6.13
C GLU A 41 1.45 9.43 -6.93
N SER A 42 1.38 9.94 -8.16
CA SER A 42 0.43 9.59 -9.21
C SER A 42 1.03 9.96 -10.57
N MET A 43 0.95 9.09 -11.57
CA MET A 43 1.21 9.47 -12.97
C MET A 43 -0.13 9.48 -13.71
N ARG A 44 -0.58 10.68 -14.14
CA ARG A 44 -1.84 10.84 -14.90
C ARG A 44 -1.84 10.05 -16.22
N VAL A 45 -0.66 9.74 -16.76
CA VAL A 45 -0.49 9.04 -18.03
C VAL A 45 -0.69 7.51 -17.90
N LEU A 46 -0.54 6.94 -16.70
CA LEU A 46 -0.54 5.48 -16.48
C LEU A 46 -1.63 4.99 -15.49
N TYR A 47 -2.61 5.85 -15.15
CA TYR A 47 -3.69 5.55 -14.20
C TYR A 47 -3.25 4.79 -12.93
N ILE A 48 -2.09 5.14 -12.39
CA ILE A 48 -1.58 4.52 -11.16
C ILE A 48 -2.48 4.92 -9.99
N PRO A 49 -3.17 3.98 -9.32
CA PRO A 49 -3.91 4.31 -8.12
C PRO A 49 -2.91 4.81 -7.07
N THR A 50 -3.20 5.96 -6.46
CA THR A 50 -2.40 6.47 -5.33
C THR A 50 -2.21 5.34 -4.32
N LEU A 51 -1.01 5.17 -3.74
CA LEU A 51 -0.69 4.05 -2.82
C LEU A 51 -1.78 3.84 -1.75
N LYS A 52 -2.33 4.95 -1.25
CA LYS A 52 -3.42 5.00 -0.28
C LYS A 52 -4.75 4.37 -0.74
N ARG A 53 -4.99 4.30 -2.06
CA ARG A 53 -6.17 3.67 -2.69
C ARG A 53 -5.97 2.18 -2.96
N ASN A 54 -4.74 1.69 -2.94
CA ASN A 54 -4.46 0.26 -3.06
C ASN A 54 -4.85 -0.43 -1.75
N LYS A 55 -6.05 -1.01 -1.71
CA LYS A 55 -6.60 -1.63 -0.51
C LYS A 55 -5.73 -2.77 -0.02
N ASP A 56 -5.29 -3.65 -0.92
CA ASP A 56 -4.52 -4.84 -0.57
C ASP A 56 -3.18 -4.45 0.05
N LEU A 57 -2.47 -3.48 -0.56
CA LEU A 57 -1.23 -2.94 0.00
C LEU A 57 -1.45 -2.36 1.40
N MET A 58 -2.49 -1.55 1.57
CA MET A 58 -2.79 -0.95 2.87
C MET A 58 -3.16 -2.00 3.93
N MET A 59 -3.87 -3.07 3.55
CA MET A 59 -4.15 -4.19 4.44
C MET A 59 -2.87 -4.92 4.84
N THR A 60 -1.96 -5.20 3.90
CA THR A 60 -0.64 -5.79 4.18
C THR A 60 0.15 -4.91 5.15
N VAL A 61 0.26 -3.61 4.87
CA VAL A 61 0.97 -2.66 5.74
C VAL A 61 0.39 -2.66 7.15
N ILE A 62 -0.93 -2.65 7.31
CA ILE A 62 -1.57 -2.66 8.64
C ILE A 62 -1.39 -4.00 9.34
N ARG A 63 -1.60 -5.12 8.65
CA ARG A 63 -1.47 -6.48 9.21
C ARG A 63 -0.09 -6.69 9.85
N GLU A 64 0.97 -6.26 9.17
CA GLU A 64 2.37 -6.42 9.62
C GLU A 64 2.77 -5.49 10.79
N ASN A 65 1.94 -4.50 11.11
CA ASN A 65 2.29 -3.39 12.00
C ASN A 65 1.24 -3.08 13.08
N MET A 66 0.06 -3.68 13.05
CA MET A 66 -1.05 -3.38 13.96
C MET A 66 -0.75 -3.67 15.44
N HIS A 67 0.23 -4.54 15.73
CA HIS A 67 0.69 -4.82 17.09
C HIS A 67 1.88 -3.96 17.54
N LYS A 68 2.52 -3.24 16.61
CA LYS A 68 3.72 -2.43 16.85
C LYS A 68 3.41 -0.94 16.98
N TYR A 69 2.32 -0.48 16.37
CA TYR A 69 1.96 0.93 16.30
C TYR A 69 0.50 1.14 16.70
N SER A 70 0.24 2.26 17.37
CA SER A 70 -1.13 2.72 17.61
C SER A 70 -1.86 3.07 16.31
N VAL A 71 -3.20 3.08 16.35
CA VAL A 71 -4.06 3.53 15.23
C VAL A 71 -3.66 4.93 14.74
N SER A 72 -3.31 5.83 15.65
CA SER A 72 -2.86 7.19 15.31
C SER A 72 -1.54 7.20 14.54
N GLN A 73 -0.58 6.35 14.92
CA GLN A 73 0.69 6.21 14.22
C GLN A 73 0.49 5.56 12.85
N LEU A 74 -0.33 4.51 12.75
CA LEU A 74 -0.66 3.86 11.48
C LEU A 74 -1.36 4.82 10.52
N ALA A 75 -2.30 5.64 11.01
CA ALA A 75 -2.95 6.68 10.20
C ALA A 75 -1.94 7.69 9.64
N ARG A 76 -0.94 8.10 10.45
CA ARG A 76 0.13 9.00 10.00
C ARG A 76 1.02 8.34 8.94
N LEU A 77 1.46 7.11 9.19
CA LEU A 77 2.35 6.34 8.32
C LEU A 77 1.68 6.02 6.98
N THR A 78 0.49 5.43 7.00
CA THR A 78 -0.27 5.04 5.79
C THR A 78 -0.97 6.21 5.10
N GLY A 79 -1.11 7.35 5.78
CA GLY A 79 -1.90 8.49 5.30
C GLY A 79 -3.41 8.23 5.30
N LEU A 80 -3.89 7.08 5.81
CA LEU A 80 -5.31 6.77 5.98
C LEU A 80 -5.92 7.57 7.13
N THR A 81 -7.26 7.69 7.12
CA THR A 81 -7.97 8.21 8.30
C THR A 81 -7.97 7.16 9.41
N ARG A 82 -8.05 7.59 10.67
CA ARG A 82 -8.17 6.65 11.81
C ARG A 82 -9.34 5.68 11.66
N LYS A 83 -10.48 6.17 11.15
CA LYS A 83 -11.66 5.35 10.84
C LYS A 83 -11.31 4.22 9.86
N ARG A 84 -10.60 4.53 8.77
CA ARG A 84 -10.22 3.54 7.76
C ARG A 84 -9.20 2.52 8.28
N VAL A 85 -8.25 2.96 9.11
CA VAL A 85 -7.31 2.06 9.80
C VAL A 85 -8.06 1.09 10.72
N LEU A 86 -9.02 1.58 11.51
CA LEU A 86 -9.85 0.74 12.38
C LEU A 86 -10.72 -0.25 11.58
N GLU A 87 -11.28 0.17 10.45
CA GLU A 87 -12.01 -0.73 9.54
C GLU A 87 -11.10 -1.87 9.06
N PHE A 88 -9.88 -1.58 8.60
CA PHE A 88 -8.95 -2.59 8.14
C PHE A 88 -8.47 -3.53 9.26
N ILE A 89 -8.21 -3.01 10.47
CA ILE A 89 -7.89 -3.84 11.64
C ILE A 89 -9.02 -4.85 11.90
N LYS A 90 -10.28 -4.40 11.93
CA LYS A 90 -11.43 -5.29 12.14
C LYS A 90 -11.57 -6.36 11.05
N MET A 91 -11.31 -6.01 9.79
CA MET A 91 -11.32 -6.97 8.69
C MET A 91 -10.25 -8.05 8.89
N ILE A 92 -9.02 -7.65 9.23
CA ILE A 92 -7.90 -8.56 9.46
C ILE A 92 -8.16 -9.48 10.67
N GLU A 93 -8.75 -8.95 11.75
CA GLU A 93 -9.12 -9.74 12.92
C GLU A 93 -10.27 -10.72 12.63
N GLY A 94 -11.23 -10.33 11.78
CA GLY A 94 -12.33 -11.18 11.34
C GLY A 94 -11.93 -12.30 10.39
N GLU A 95 -10.83 -12.16 9.65
CA GLU A 95 -10.26 -13.21 8.78
C GLU A 95 -9.64 -14.39 9.57
N LYS A 96 -9.44 -14.26 10.90
CA LYS A 96 -8.84 -15.29 11.75
C LYS A 96 -9.86 -16.28 12.36
N GLN A 97 -11.12 -16.23 11.93
CA GLN A 97 -12.20 -17.15 12.34
C GLN A 97 -12.54 -18.12 11.21
#